data_AF-A0AAV2DM91-F1
#
_entry.id   AF-A0AAV2DM91-F1
#
_cell.length_a   1.000
_cell.length_b   1.000
_cell.length_c   1.000
_cell.angle_alpha   90.00
_cell.angle_beta   90.00
_cell.angle_gamma   90.00
#
_symmetry.space_group_name_H-M   'P 1'
#
loop_
_entity.id
_entity.type
_entity.pdbx_description
1 polymer ?
#
loop_
_entity_poly.entity_id
_entity_poly.type
_entity_poly.pdbx_seq_one_letter_code
_entity_poly.pdbx_strand_id
1 'polypeptide(L)'
;MSGVPRDVAQHSLGVPVNATPRQQARRSFTGDKRKAIEEEVARLLSAGLIRPVKYPKWLANVVLVKKSSGAWRMCVDYTTINKVCPGDPYPLPRIDQLIDHETLSFLDMFSGYHQIPMSREDEEKTAFMTPFGNFCFVGMPFGLKNAGATYQRMIDTVFSQQRGRNIEAYVDDLIVNTKAGKSHLDDLRETFEALRKHSLRLNPLKCVFGVEAGKFLGFMITKRGIEVDPKQITAVQGLRAPRNTLEIQSLNGKIAALGRFIPRSADKCAPFFKTLKNGARFAWTKECEAALL
;
A
#
# COMPACT_ATOMS: atom_id res chain seq x y z
N MET A 1 -7.24 7.11 22.59
CA MET A 1 -6.58 6.72 21.31
C MET A 1 -7.34 5.56 20.74
N SER A 2 -7.86 5.69 19.53
CA SER A 2 -8.48 4.59 18.79
C SER A 2 -7.43 3.89 17.93
N GLY A 3 -7.26 2.59 18.07
CA GLY A 3 -6.32 1.80 17.30
C GLY A 3 -5.94 0.51 18.02
N VAL A 4 -5.03 -0.25 17.40
CA VAL A 4 -4.53 -1.52 17.92
C VAL A 4 -3.80 -1.29 19.25
N PRO A 5 -4.02 -2.13 20.28
CA PRO A 5 -3.23 -2.11 21.51
C PRO A 5 -1.72 -2.25 21.22
N ARG A 6 -0.89 -1.52 21.95
CA ARG A 6 0.58 -1.48 21.71
C ARG A 6 1.28 -2.82 21.91
N ASP A 7 0.74 -3.64 22.82
CA ASP A 7 1.17 -5.01 23.11
C ASP A 7 0.85 -5.97 21.96
N VAL A 8 -0.17 -5.68 21.15
CA VAL A 8 -0.50 -6.45 19.94
C VAL A 8 0.37 -6.00 18.77
N ALA A 9 0.48 -4.69 18.54
CA ALA A 9 1.34 -4.15 17.49
C ALA A 9 1.78 -2.72 17.76
N GLN A 10 3.03 -2.44 17.44
CA GLN A 10 3.54 -1.08 17.30
C GLN A 10 4.62 -1.03 16.22
N HIS A 11 4.75 0.11 15.55
CA HIS A 11 5.77 0.32 14.54
C HIS A 11 7.03 0.92 15.12
N SER A 12 8.16 0.25 14.91
CA SER A 12 9.49 0.78 15.22
C SER A 12 10.29 0.94 13.95
N LEU A 13 11.03 2.03 13.84
CA LEU A 13 11.90 2.33 12.70
C LEU A 13 13.22 1.56 12.77
N GLY A 14 13.67 1.20 13.98
CA GLY A 14 14.93 0.50 14.20
C GLY A 14 16.15 1.31 13.76
N VAL A 15 16.06 2.65 13.82
CA VAL A 15 17.16 3.55 13.42
C VAL A 15 18.38 3.26 14.32
N PRO A 16 19.56 2.96 13.75
CA PRO A 16 20.78 2.74 14.53
C PRO A 16 21.10 3.93 15.45
N VAL A 17 21.60 3.66 16.65
CA VAL A 17 21.90 4.71 17.65
C VAL A 17 22.91 5.75 17.12
N ASN A 18 23.83 5.33 16.27
CA ASN A 18 24.85 6.17 15.65
C ASN A 18 24.40 6.84 14.33
N ALA A 19 23.15 6.66 13.90
CA ALA A 19 22.67 7.26 12.67
C ALA A 19 22.62 8.79 12.78
N THR A 20 23.28 9.47 11.85
CA THR A 20 23.25 10.94 11.79
C THR A 20 21.86 11.43 11.38
N PRO A 21 21.17 12.23 12.23
CA PRO A 21 19.89 12.80 11.87
C PRO A 21 19.99 13.73 10.67
N ARG A 22 18.93 13.79 9.87
CA ARG A 22 18.88 14.65 8.69
C ARG A 22 17.58 15.45 8.65
N GLN A 23 17.72 16.74 8.36
CA GLN A 23 16.61 17.65 8.10
C GLN A 23 16.61 18.02 6.62
N GLN A 24 15.47 17.83 5.97
CA GLN A 24 15.30 18.23 4.58
C GLN A 24 15.11 19.75 4.47
N ALA A 25 15.60 20.34 3.38
CA ALA A 25 15.39 21.76 3.11
C ALA A 25 13.91 22.09 2.97
N ARG A 26 13.50 23.24 3.50
CA ARG A 26 12.12 23.71 3.50
C ARG A 26 11.59 23.86 2.07
N ARG A 27 10.38 23.37 1.83
CA ARG A 27 9.62 23.61 0.60
C ARG A 27 8.57 24.70 0.80
N SER A 28 8.35 25.50 -0.24
CA SER A 28 7.29 26.51 -0.28
C SER A 28 6.03 25.94 -0.93
N PHE A 29 4.87 26.28 -0.37
CA PHE A 29 3.56 25.89 -0.88
C PHE A 29 2.65 27.12 -0.91
N THR A 30 1.96 27.34 -2.03
CA THR A 30 1.04 28.46 -2.26
C THR A 30 -0.31 27.97 -2.77
N GLY A 31 -1.34 28.81 -2.63
CA GLY A 31 -2.70 28.55 -3.15
C GLY A 31 -3.31 27.25 -2.62
N ASP A 32 -3.97 26.50 -3.51
CA ASP A 32 -4.69 25.26 -3.21
C ASP A 32 -3.84 24.21 -2.49
N LYS A 33 -2.53 24.17 -2.79
CA LYS A 33 -1.60 23.24 -2.14
C LYS A 33 -1.44 23.55 -0.65
N ARG A 34 -1.34 24.83 -0.31
CA ARG A 34 -1.24 25.28 1.09
C ARG A 34 -2.52 24.94 1.86
N LYS A 35 -3.68 25.21 1.26
CA LYS A 35 -5.00 24.90 1.83
C LYS A 35 -5.18 23.39 2.07
N ALA A 36 -4.80 22.57 1.09
CA ALA A 36 -4.88 21.11 1.25
C ALA A 36 -3.99 20.57 2.38
N ILE A 37 -2.82 21.19 2.61
CA ILE A 37 -1.96 20.84 3.76
C ILE A 37 -2.63 21.25 5.08
N GLU A 38 -3.23 22.43 5.14
CA GLU A 38 -3.92 22.93 6.33
C GLU A 38 -5.06 22.01 6.76
N GLU A 39 -5.94 21.67 5.82
CA GLU A 39 -7.09 20.80 6.05
C GLU A 39 -6.66 19.41 6.53
N GLU A 40 -5.62 18.84 5.90
CA GLU A 40 -5.14 17.52 6.28
C GLU A 40 -4.42 17.52 7.63
N VAL A 41 -3.63 18.55 7.94
CA VAL A 41 -3.00 18.71 9.27
C VAL A 41 -4.07 18.84 10.35
N ALA A 42 -5.09 19.67 10.13
CA ALA A 42 -6.20 19.83 11.06
C ALA A 42 -6.95 18.50 11.29
N ARG A 43 -7.19 17.73 10.22
CA ARG A 43 -7.82 16.41 10.29
C ARG A 43 -6.97 15.40 11.06
N LEU A 44 -5.66 15.38 10.85
CA LEU A 44 -4.74 14.48 11.55
C LEU A 44 -4.60 14.84 13.03
N LEU A 45 -4.59 16.14 13.36
CA LEU A 45 -4.58 16.63 14.75
C LEU A 45 -5.88 16.28 15.48
N SER A 46 -7.04 16.52 14.87
CA SER A 46 -8.33 16.21 15.49
C SER A 46 -8.53 14.70 15.71
N ALA A 47 -7.96 13.88 14.83
CA ALA A 47 -7.92 12.43 14.98
C ALA A 47 -6.87 11.94 16.01
N GLY A 48 -6.01 12.83 16.54
CA GLY A 48 -4.92 12.48 17.45
C GLY A 48 -3.81 11.62 16.81
N LEU A 49 -3.69 11.65 15.48
CA LEU A 49 -2.71 10.87 14.73
C LEU A 49 -1.34 11.54 14.66
N ILE A 50 -1.31 12.86 14.82
CA ILE A 50 -0.09 13.67 14.89
C ILE A 50 -0.12 14.57 16.12
N ARG A 51 1.06 15.03 16.53
CA ARG A 51 1.24 16.05 17.58
C ARG A 51 2.29 17.08 17.16
N PRO A 52 2.23 18.32 17.67
CA PRO A 52 3.32 19.29 17.49
C PRO A 52 4.63 18.74 18.07
N VAL A 53 5.75 19.08 17.42
CA VAL A 53 7.10 18.73 17.89
C VAL A 53 8.01 19.95 17.85
N LYS A 54 8.85 20.10 18.88
CA LYS A 54 9.83 21.17 18.99
C LYS A 54 11.23 20.61 18.78
N TYR A 55 12.08 21.34 18.06
CA TYR A 55 13.48 20.98 17.80
C TYR A 55 13.71 19.55 17.28
N PRO A 56 12.98 19.09 16.24
CA PRO A 56 13.10 17.72 15.77
C PRO A 56 14.48 17.47 15.12
N LYS A 57 15.11 16.35 15.46
CA LYS A 57 16.42 15.97 14.87
C LYS A 57 16.27 15.46 13.43
N TRP A 58 15.20 14.72 13.16
CA TRP A 58 14.80 14.27 11.83
C TRP A 58 13.70 15.18 11.31
N LEU A 59 13.75 15.58 10.05
CA LEU A 59 12.69 16.43 9.50
C LEU A 59 12.46 16.14 8.01
N ALA A 60 11.28 15.60 7.70
CA ALA A 60 10.85 15.30 6.34
C ALA A 60 9.96 16.42 5.76
N ASN A 61 9.93 16.54 4.44
CA ASN A 61 8.99 17.40 3.74
C ASN A 61 7.66 16.69 3.49
N VAL A 62 6.59 17.48 3.43
CA VAL A 62 5.35 17.04 2.80
C VAL A 62 5.46 17.09 1.27
N VAL A 63 4.74 16.20 0.60
CA VAL A 63 4.60 16.10 -0.85
C VAL A 63 3.12 15.97 -1.18
N LEU A 64 2.67 16.70 -2.19
CA LEU A 64 1.28 16.65 -2.64
C LEU A 64 1.16 15.91 -3.96
N VAL A 65 0.24 14.95 -3.98
CA VAL A 65 -0.09 14.14 -5.16
C VAL A 65 -1.57 14.32 -5.47
N LYS A 66 -1.94 14.47 -6.75
CA LYS A 66 -3.36 14.49 -7.15
C LYS A 66 -3.92 13.07 -7.14
N LYS A 67 -5.06 12.86 -6.49
CA LYS A 67 -5.89 11.66 -6.65
C LYS A 67 -6.54 11.67 -8.03
N SER A 68 -7.03 10.52 -8.48
CA SER A 68 -7.85 10.40 -9.69
C SER A 68 -9.10 11.28 -9.66
N SER A 69 -9.62 11.56 -8.46
CA SER A 69 -10.73 12.50 -8.25
C SER A 69 -10.35 13.98 -8.39
N GLY A 70 -9.09 14.31 -8.65
CA GLY A 70 -8.58 15.68 -8.72
C GLY A 70 -8.19 16.28 -7.36
N ALA A 71 -8.65 15.70 -6.24
CA ALA A 71 -8.31 16.15 -4.89
C ALA A 71 -6.81 15.94 -4.57
N TRP A 72 -6.23 16.86 -3.80
CA TRP A 72 -4.85 16.72 -3.30
C TRP A 72 -4.77 15.68 -2.18
N ARG A 73 -3.69 14.88 -2.18
CA ARG A 73 -3.29 13.98 -1.10
C ARG A 73 -1.95 14.42 -0.56
N MET A 74 -1.88 14.67 0.75
CA MET A 74 -0.63 14.88 1.44
C MET A 74 0.06 13.55 1.74
N CYS A 75 1.33 13.48 1.39
CA CYS A 75 2.26 12.41 1.74
C CYS A 75 3.46 13.03 2.45
N VAL A 76 4.21 12.24 3.21
CA VAL A 76 5.48 12.67 3.80
C VAL A 76 6.63 11.94 3.13
N ASP A 77 7.66 12.68 2.73
CA ASP A 77 8.84 12.16 2.06
C ASP A 77 9.84 11.58 3.06
N TYR A 78 9.59 10.35 3.48
CA TYR A 78 10.46 9.60 4.39
C TYR A 78 11.69 8.98 3.71
N THR A 79 12.02 9.36 2.46
CA THR A 79 13.17 8.81 1.74
C THR A 79 14.46 8.87 2.56
N THR A 80 14.69 9.96 3.28
CA THR A 80 15.93 10.15 4.07
C THR A 80 16.03 9.20 5.25
N ILE A 81 14.94 9.02 6.01
CA ILE A 81 14.95 8.14 7.18
C ILE A 81 14.88 6.67 6.76
N ASN A 82 14.13 6.34 5.70
CA ASN A 82 14.04 4.98 5.17
C ASN A 82 15.41 4.44 4.71
N LYS A 83 16.33 5.31 4.26
CA LYS A 83 17.69 4.91 3.89
C LYS A 83 18.51 4.38 5.07
N VAL A 84 18.26 4.87 6.29
CA VAL A 84 18.99 4.44 7.50
C VAL A 84 18.27 3.30 8.24
N CYS A 85 16.96 3.14 8.05
CA CYS A 85 16.23 2.05 8.68
C CYS A 85 16.70 0.69 8.11
N PRO A 86 17.01 -0.29 8.98
CA PRO A 86 17.29 -1.65 8.52
C PRO A 86 16.06 -2.21 7.79
N GLY A 87 16.31 -3.02 6.75
CA GLY A 87 15.23 -3.72 6.08
C GLY A 87 14.67 -4.81 6.97
N ASP A 88 13.35 -4.87 7.11
CA ASP A 88 12.67 -5.96 7.79
C ASP A 88 12.29 -7.04 6.76
N PRO A 89 12.88 -8.25 6.81
CA PRO A 89 12.65 -9.28 5.82
C PRO A 89 11.34 -10.06 6.04
N TYR A 90 10.43 -9.56 6.89
CA TYR A 90 9.16 -10.24 7.14
C TYR A 90 8.39 -10.48 5.84
N PRO A 91 7.93 -11.71 5.60
CA PRO A 91 7.29 -12.06 4.35
C PRO A 91 5.97 -11.30 4.20
N LEU A 92 5.80 -10.63 3.06
CA LEU A 92 4.48 -10.18 2.65
C LEU A 92 3.79 -11.34 1.91
N PRO A 93 2.50 -11.60 2.21
CA PRO A 93 1.76 -12.67 1.59
C PRO A 93 1.70 -12.42 0.09
N ARG A 94 1.88 -13.49 -0.68
CA ARG A 94 1.57 -13.49 -2.08
C ARG A 94 0.18 -14.06 -2.25
N ILE A 95 -0.68 -13.37 -3.00
CA ILE A 95 -1.95 -13.95 -3.41
C ILE A 95 -1.64 -14.86 -4.59
N ASP A 96 -1.19 -16.07 -4.27
CA ASP A 96 -0.80 -17.03 -5.28
C ASP A 96 -2.01 -17.83 -5.73
N GLN A 97 -2.96 -18.18 -4.84
CA GLN A 97 -4.19 -18.91 -5.19
C GLN A 97 -5.32 -18.63 -4.19
N LEU A 98 -6.43 -18.04 -4.64
CA LEU A 98 -7.72 -18.14 -3.96
C LEU A 98 -8.59 -19.07 -4.80
N ILE A 99 -8.64 -20.34 -4.41
CA ILE A 99 -9.34 -21.40 -5.14
C ILE A 99 -10.26 -22.08 -4.12
N ASP A 100 -11.46 -22.49 -4.56
CA ASP A 100 -12.46 -23.19 -3.75
C ASP A 100 -13.18 -22.30 -2.71
N HIS A 101 -13.88 -21.27 -3.19
CA HIS A 101 -14.82 -20.45 -2.41
C HIS A 101 -16.21 -20.44 -3.05
N GLU A 102 -17.24 -20.34 -2.22
CA GLU A 102 -18.62 -20.12 -2.65
C GLU A 102 -19.06 -18.66 -2.43
N THR A 103 -18.65 -18.06 -1.31
CA THR A 103 -19.01 -16.69 -0.95
C THR A 103 -17.80 -15.92 -0.44
N LEU A 104 -17.67 -14.67 -0.87
CA LEU A 104 -16.60 -13.75 -0.50
C LEU A 104 -17.16 -12.49 0.16
N SER A 105 -16.40 -11.96 1.12
CA SER A 105 -16.53 -10.59 1.58
C SER A 105 -15.17 -9.90 1.53
N PHE A 106 -15.12 -8.72 0.91
CA PHE A 106 -13.94 -7.88 0.82
C PHE A 106 -14.04 -6.78 1.87
N LEU A 107 -13.08 -6.73 2.79
CA LEU A 107 -13.07 -5.76 3.89
C LEU A 107 -11.89 -4.80 3.72
N ASP A 108 -12.14 -3.51 3.86
CA ASP A 108 -11.13 -2.44 3.79
C ASP A 108 -10.89 -1.90 5.20
N MET A 109 -9.64 -1.91 5.66
CA MET A 109 -9.28 -1.39 6.98
C MET A 109 -9.30 0.14 6.98
N PHE A 110 -10.03 0.74 7.94
CA PHE A 110 -10.16 2.19 8.02
C PHE A 110 -8.80 2.86 8.31
N SER A 111 -8.34 3.71 7.39
CA SER A 111 -7.06 4.40 7.55
C SER A 111 -5.89 3.44 7.87
N GLY A 112 -5.93 2.21 7.34
CA GLY A 112 -4.97 1.11 7.49
C GLY A 112 -3.87 1.34 8.53
N TYR A 113 -2.72 1.84 8.07
CA TYR A 113 -1.51 2.02 8.88
C TYR A 113 -1.69 2.89 10.13
N HIS A 114 -2.53 3.92 10.08
CA HIS A 114 -2.72 4.84 11.21
C HIS A 114 -3.34 4.19 12.45
N GLN A 115 -3.92 2.99 12.31
CA GLN A 115 -4.44 2.22 13.44
C GLN A 115 -3.34 1.56 14.28
N ILE A 116 -2.13 1.39 13.75
CA ILE A 116 -0.98 0.86 14.49
C ILE A 116 -0.23 2.04 15.12
N PRO A 117 0.01 2.06 16.44
CA PRO A 117 0.77 3.12 17.06
C PRO A 117 2.26 3.08 16.66
N MET A 118 2.89 4.25 16.53
CA MET A 118 4.35 4.37 16.51
C MET A 118 4.93 4.01 17.88
N SER A 119 6.10 3.39 17.93
CA SER A 119 6.87 3.26 19.17
C SER A 119 7.18 4.65 19.72
N ARG A 120 7.10 4.83 21.04
CA ARG A 120 7.26 6.15 21.67
C ARG A 120 8.61 6.79 21.34
N GLU A 121 9.64 5.97 21.26
CA GLU A 121 11.01 6.39 20.96
C GLU A 121 11.22 6.82 19.50
N ASP A 122 10.37 6.35 18.59
CA ASP A 122 10.47 6.64 17.16
C ASP A 122 9.47 7.69 16.67
N GLU A 123 8.47 8.08 17.46
CA GLU A 123 7.48 9.11 17.10
C GLU A 123 8.14 10.36 16.51
N GLU A 124 9.09 10.97 17.23
CA GLU A 124 9.72 12.23 16.78
C GLU A 124 10.64 12.05 15.56
N LYS A 125 11.08 10.82 15.28
CA LYS A 125 11.85 10.54 14.08
C LYS A 125 10.98 10.59 12.82
N THR A 126 9.65 10.51 12.97
CA THR A 126 8.68 10.71 11.88
C THR A 126 8.33 12.19 11.63
N ALA A 127 9.02 13.11 12.29
CA ALA A 127 8.69 14.53 12.20
C ALA A 127 8.74 15.06 10.75
N PHE A 128 7.78 15.92 10.44
CA PHE A 128 7.61 16.53 9.13
C PHE A 128 7.30 18.02 9.24
N MET A 129 7.73 18.76 8.22
CA MET A 129 7.60 20.20 8.11
C MET A 129 6.39 20.59 7.28
N THR A 130 5.61 21.54 7.78
CA THR A 130 4.50 22.19 7.05
C THR A 130 4.60 23.71 7.16
N PRO A 131 3.86 24.48 6.35
CA PRO A 131 3.76 25.94 6.52
C PRO A 131 3.15 26.38 7.86
N PHE A 132 2.52 25.45 8.61
CA PHE A 132 1.77 25.71 9.85
C PHE A 132 2.48 25.19 11.10
N GLY A 133 3.69 24.64 10.95
CA GLY A 133 4.47 24.09 12.04
C GLY A 133 5.05 22.71 11.71
N ASN A 134 5.82 22.19 12.68
CA ASN A 134 6.38 20.86 12.63
C ASN A 134 5.54 19.92 13.49
N PHE A 135 5.27 18.75 12.95
CA PHE A 135 4.47 17.72 13.60
C PHE A 135 5.17 16.38 13.48
N CYS A 136 4.88 15.46 14.40
CA CYS A 136 5.30 14.07 14.28
C CYS A 136 4.10 13.15 14.47
N PHE A 137 4.19 11.94 13.93
CA PHE A 137 3.12 10.96 14.00
C PHE A 137 3.15 10.17 15.31
N VAL A 138 1.96 9.95 15.87
CA VAL A 138 1.70 9.06 17.01
C VAL A 138 1.19 7.70 16.51
N GLY A 139 0.45 7.67 15.40
CA GLY A 139 0.09 6.46 14.66
C GLY A 139 0.98 6.27 13.43
N MET A 140 1.25 5.04 13.02
CA MET A 140 2.17 4.70 11.95
C MET A 140 1.76 5.38 10.63
N PRO A 141 2.60 6.27 10.07
CA PRO A 141 2.30 6.94 8.81
C PRO A 141 2.59 6.08 7.59
N PHE A 142 1.95 6.42 6.48
CA PHE A 142 2.30 5.90 5.16
C PHE A 142 3.71 6.35 4.76
N GLY A 143 4.37 5.53 3.93
CA GLY A 143 5.67 5.86 3.33
C GLY A 143 6.88 5.43 4.14
N LEU A 144 6.71 4.81 5.31
CA LEU A 144 7.81 4.20 6.06
C LEU A 144 8.20 2.83 5.48
N LYS A 145 9.50 2.55 5.46
CA LYS A 145 10.09 1.35 4.81
C LYS A 145 9.46 0.03 5.27
N ASN A 146 9.28 -0.14 6.58
CA ASN A 146 8.84 -1.41 7.19
C ASN A 146 7.37 -1.37 7.64
N ALA A 147 6.58 -0.41 7.16
CA ALA A 147 5.17 -0.29 7.54
C ALA A 147 4.37 -1.53 7.14
N GLY A 148 4.58 -2.04 5.91
CA GLY A 148 3.93 -3.25 5.42
C GLY A 148 4.25 -4.49 6.26
N ALA A 149 5.52 -4.69 6.60
CA ALA A 149 5.95 -5.80 7.46
C ALA A 149 5.32 -5.75 8.86
N THR A 150 5.28 -4.56 9.46
CA THR A 150 4.63 -4.35 10.77
C THR A 150 3.14 -4.65 10.69
N TYR A 151 2.48 -4.18 9.64
CA TYR A 151 1.06 -4.42 9.43
C TYR A 151 0.76 -5.89 9.22
N GLN A 152 1.56 -6.58 8.43
CA GLN A 152 1.37 -8.00 8.18
C GLN A 152 1.53 -8.84 9.45
N ARG A 153 2.54 -8.56 10.28
CA ARG A 153 2.68 -9.22 11.60
C ARG A 153 1.46 -9.03 12.49
N MET A 154 0.88 -7.82 12.48
CA MET A 154 -0.35 -7.54 13.22
C MET A 154 -1.52 -8.38 12.69
N ILE A 155 -1.71 -8.42 11.38
CA ILE A 155 -2.74 -9.23 10.72
C ILE A 155 -2.59 -10.73 11.07
N ASP A 156 -1.37 -11.26 10.97
CA ASP A 156 -1.11 -12.68 11.26
C ASP A 156 -1.37 -13.01 12.75
N THR A 157 -1.12 -12.05 13.65
CA THR A 157 -1.43 -12.19 15.08
C THR A 157 -2.95 -12.17 15.32
N VAL A 158 -3.63 -11.15 14.80
CA VAL A 158 -5.06 -10.91 15.00
C VAL A 158 -5.92 -12.05 14.43
N PHE A 159 -5.56 -12.54 13.25
CA PHE A 159 -6.32 -13.56 12.52
C PHE A 159 -5.65 -14.94 12.54
N SER A 160 -4.77 -15.21 13.51
CA SER A 160 -4.03 -16.48 13.61
C SER A 160 -4.89 -17.75 13.49
N GLN A 161 -6.15 -17.71 13.95
CA GLN A 161 -7.10 -18.84 13.88
C GLN A 161 -7.88 -18.93 12.56
N GLN A 162 -7.86 -17.87 11.75
CA GLN A 162 -8.66 -17.70 10.53
C GLN A 162 -7.80 -17.67 9.26
N ARG A 163 -6.55 -17.22 9.36
CA ARG A 163 -5.59 -17.12 8.26
C ARG A 163 -5.41 -18.47 7.57
N GLY A 164 -5.56 -18.48 6.25
CA GLY A 164 -5.46 -19.69 5.43
C GLY A 164 -6.64 -20.67 5.55
N ARG A 165 -7.58 -20.44 6.48
CA ARG A 165 -8.83 -21.22 6.61
C ARG A 165 -10.00 -20.54 5.92
N ASN A 166 -10.27 -19.29 6.31
CA ASN A 166 -11.37 -18.47 5.80
C ASN A 166 -10.98 -16.99 5.63
N ILE A 167 -9.74 -16.60 5.98
CA ILE A 167 -9.23 -15.25 5.74
C ILE A 167 -7.97 -15.29 4.89
N GLU A 168 -8.04 -14.57 3.77
CA GLU A 168 -6.85 -14.06 3.07
C GLU A 168 -6.66 -12.59 3.35
N ALA A 169 -5.43 -12.20 3.61
CA ALA A 169 -5.10 -10.84 4.00
C ALA A 169 -3.86 -10.37 3.26
N TYR A 170 -3.90 -9.14 2.77
CA TYR A 170 -2.74 -8.44 2.25
C TYR A 170 -2.75 -7.03 2.82
N VAL A 171 -1.92 -6.81 3.85
CA VAL A 171 -1.86 -5.52 4.53
C VAL A 171 -3.27 -5.05 4.93
N ASP A 172 -3.78 -3.95 4.38
CA ASP A 172 -5.06 -3.30 4.71
C ASP A 172 -6.28 -3.86 3.94
N ASP A 173 -6.05 -4.75 2.98
CA ASP A 173 -7.10 -5.42 2.21
C ASP A 173 -7.30 -6.86 2.73
N LEU A 174 -8.52 -7.17 3.19
CA LEU A 174 -8.90 -8.48 3.72
C LEU A 174 -9.98 -9.13 2.84
N ILE A 175 -9.90 -10.44 2.67
CA ILE A 175 -10.94 -11.29 2.10
C ILE A 175 -11.36 -12.31 3.15
N VAL A 176 -12.64 -12.31 3.49
CA VAL A 176 -13.28 -13.47 4.11
C VAL A 176 -13.79 -14.36 2.99
N ASN A 177 -13.25 -15.56 2.89
CA ASN A 177 -13.66 -16.58 1.94
C ASN A 177 -14.37 -17.72 2.69
N THR A 178 -15.53 -18.12 2.19
CA THR A 178 -16.28 -19.25 2.76
C THR A 178 -16.44 -20.31 1.70
N LYS A 179 -16.09 -21.55 2.07
CA LYS A 179 -16.25 -22.74 1.23
C LYS A 179 -17.70 -23.20 1.14
N ALA A 180 -17.99 -24.00 0.13
CA ALA A 180 -19.32 -24.54 -0.04
C ALA A 180 -19.80 -25.35 1.17
N GLY A 181 -21.08 -25.21 1.51
CA GLY A 181 -21.70 -25.87 2.66
C GLY A 181 -21.31 -25.31 4.04
N LYS A 182 -20.52 -24.23 4.10
CA LYS A 182 -20.22 -23.50 5.34
C LYS A 182 -21.05 -22.22 5.45
N SER A 183 -21.19 -21.72 6.66
CA SER A 183 -21.94 -20.50 6.96
C SER A 183 -21.04 -19.27 6.86
N HIS A 184 -21.26 -18.45 5.81
CA HIS A 184 -20.51 -17.20 5.63
C HIS A 184 -20.76 -16.20 6.77
N LEU A 185 -21.95 -16.26 7.38
CA LEU A 185 -22.29 -15.41 8.54
C LEU A 185 -21.47 -15.78 9.78
N ASP A 186 -21.16 -17.06 9.97
CA ASP A 186 -20.33 -17.49 11.11
C ASP A 186 -18.87 -17.08 10.90
N ASP A 187 -18.35 -17.22 9.68
CA ASP A 187 -17.01 -16.73 9.32
C ASP A 187 -16.89 -15.21 9.50
N LEU A 188 -17.90 -14.44 9.08
CA LEU A 188 -17.95 -12.99 9.30
C LEU A 188 -18.06 -12.63 10.79
N ARG A 189 -18.85 -13.39 11.56
CA ARG A 189 -19.00 -13.17 13.01
C ARG A 189 -17.65 -13.34 13.70
N GLU A 190 -16.96 -14.45 13.44
CA GLU A 190 -15.61 -14.73 13.96
C GLU A 190 -14.63 -13.59 13.59
N THR A 191 -14.63 -13.17 12.32
CA THR A 191 -13.80 -12.08 11.82
C THR A 191 -14.05 -10.77 12.57
N PHE A 192 -15.32 -10.41 12.75
CA PHE A 192 -15.69 -9.17 13.44
C PHE A 192 -15.41 -9.22 14.94
N GLU A 193 -15.49 -10.40 15.57
CA GLU A 193 -15.07 -10.60 16.95
C GLU A 193 -13.57 -10.38 17.11
N ALA A 194 -12.75 -10.93 16.21
CA ALA A 194 -11.30 -10.71 16.21
C ALA A 194 -10.97 -9.22 16.02
N LEU A 195 -11.59 -8.54 15.06
CA LEU A 195 -11.42 -7.10 14.84
C LEU A 195 -11.79 -6.28 16.09
N ARG A 196 -12.95 -6.56 16.71
CA ARG A 196 -13.39 -5.87 17.94
C ARG A 196 -12.43 -6.11 19.09
N LYS A 197 -11.99 -7.36 19.31
CA LYS A 197 -11.05 -7.73 20.36
C LYS A 197 -9.75 -6.91 20.28
N HIS A 198 -9.27 -6.66 19.06
CA HIS A 198 -8.04 -5.92 18.82
C HIS A 198 -8.27 -4.44 18.47
N SER A 199 -9.48 -3.90 18.67
CA SER A 199 -9.84 -2.50 18.42
C SER A 199 -9.55 -2.01 16.98
N LEU A 200 -9.58 -2.94 16.03
CA LEU A 200 -9.43 -2.65 14.61
C LEU A 200 -10.77 -2.19 14.01
N ARG A 201 -10.68 -1.25 13.08
CA ARG A 201 -11.83 -0.63 12.42
C ARG A 201 -11.80 -0.85 10.92
N LEU A 202 -12.97 -1.14 10.38
CA LEU A 202 -13.22 -1.22 8.94
C LEU A 202 -13.77 0.09 8.40
N ASN A 203 -13.59 0.31 7.11
CA ASN A 203 -14.24 1.35 6.35
C ASN A 203 -15.52 0.82 5.71
N PRO A 204 -16.70 1.06 6.31
CA PRO A 204 -17.94 0.43 5.84
C PRO A 204 -18.30 0.81 4.40
N LEU A 205 -17.93 2.01 3.95
CA LEU A 205 -18.22 2.48 2.58
C LEU A 205 -17.42 1.77 1.49
N LYS A 206 -16.39 1.02 1.87
CA LYS A 206 -15.55 0.26 0.94
C LYS A 206 -15.62 -1.25 1.14
N CYS A 207 -16.29 -1.71 2.19
CA CYS A 207 -16.50 -3.14 2.39
C CYS A 207 -17.59 -3.64 1.43
N VAL A 208 -17.41 -4.86 0.94
CA VAL A 208 -18.36 -5.57 0.07
C VAL A 208 -18.62 -6.93 0.69
N PHE A 209 -19.89 -7.32 0.84
CA PHE A 209 -20.26 -8.53 1.57
C PHE A 209 -21.04 -9.50 0.71
N GLY A 210 -20.79 -10.81 0.89
CA GLY A 210 -21.64 -11.87 0.39
C GLY A 210 -21.68 -12.01 -1.13
N VAL A 211 -20.57 -11.74 -1.83
CA VAL A 211 -20.49 -11.78 -3.30
C VAL A 211 -19.78 -13.04 -3.79
N GLU A 212 -20.09 -13.50 -4.99
CA GLU A 212 -19.40 -14.65 -5.60
C GLU A 212 -18.04 -14.29 -6.22
N ALA A 213 -17.89 -13.02 -6.59
CA ALA A 213 -16.70 -12.47 -7.23
C ALA A 213 -16.53 -10.99 -6.88
N GLY A 214 -15.29 -10.50 -6.93
CA GLY A 214 -15.01 -9.09 -6.68
C GLY A 214 -13.56 -8.72 -6.88
N LYS A 215 -13.26 -7.43 -6.75
CA LYS A 215 -11.93 -6.89 -7.02
C LYS A 215 -11.06 -6.90 -5.75
N PHE A 216 -9.83 -7.38 -5.88
CA PHE A 216 -8.84 -7.41 -4.79
C PHE A 216 -7.41 -7.22 -5.32
N LEU A 217 -6.65 -6.30 -4.72
CA LEU A 217 -5.31 -5.88 -5.16
C LEU A 217 -5.15 -5.64 -6.67
N GLY A 218 -6.19 -5.14 -7.33
CA GLY A 218 -6.17 -4.89 -8.76
C GLY A 218 -6.49 -6.11 -9.64
N PHE A 219 -6.80 -7.26 -9.06
CA PHE A 219 -7.26 -8.45 -9.77
C PHE A 219 -8.73 -8.71 -9.50
N MET A 220 -9.36 -9.51 -10.36
CA MET A 220 -10.70 -10.04 -10.15
C MET A 220 -10.59 -11.40 -9.50
N ILE A 221 -11.25 -11.60 -8.37
CA ILE A 221 -11.38 -12.89 -7.72
C ILE A 221 -12.73 -13.46 -8.15
N THR A 222 -12.72 -14.64 -8.77
CA THR A 222 -13.92 -15.34 -9.27
C THR A 222 -13.87 -16.80 -8.83
N LYS A 223 -14.96 -17.57 -9.02
CA LYS A 223 -14.96 -19.03 -8.78
C LYS A 223 -13.89 -19.79 -9.58
N ARG A 224 -13.39 -19.23 -10.69
CA ARG A 224 -12.31 -19.82 -11.51
C ARG A 224 -10.91 -19.51 -10.96
N GLY A 225 -10.81 -18.63 -9.97
CA GLY A 225 -9.56 -18.17 -9.37
C GLY A 225 -9.33 -16.68 -9.58
N ILE A 226 -8.06 -16.31 -9.69
CA ILE A 226 -7.63 -14.92 -9.89
C ILE A 226 -7.63 -14.63 -11.40
N GLU A 227 -8.29 -13.57 -11.81
CA GLU A 227 -8.41 -13.09 -13.19
C GLU A 227 -7.92 -11.64 -13.29
N VAL A 228 -7.59 -11.21 -14.51
CA VAL A 228 -7.18 -9.82 -14.77
C VAL A 228 -8.42 -8.91 -14.73
N ASP A 229 -8.29 -7.73 -14.11
CA ASP A 229 -9.34 -6.71 -14.20
C ASP A 229 -9.57 -6.32 -15.67
N PRO A 230 -10.82 -6.41 -16.20
CA PRO A 230 -11.13 -6.00 -17.57
C PRO A 230 -10.60 -4.61 -17.94
N LYS A 231 -10.55 -3.67 -16.99
CA LYS A 231 -9.97 -2.33 -17.23
C LYS A 231 -8.47 -2.39 -17.52
N GLN A 232 -7.74 -3.30 -16.89
CA GLN A 232 -6.32 -3.52 -17.19
C GLN A 232 -6.15 -4.16 -18.57
N ILE A 233 -7.04 -5.09 -18.96
CA ILE A 233 -7.05 -5.68 -20.30
C ILE A 233 -7.26 -4.57 -21.35
N THR A 234 -8.29 -3.74 -21.20
CA THR A 234 -8.56 -2.62 -22.12
C THR A 234 -7.39 -1.62 -22.15
N ALA A 235 -6.78 -1.33 -21.00
CA ALA A 235 -5.62 -0.45 -20.94
C ALA A 235 -4.40 -1.01 -21.69
N VAL A 236 -4.21 -2.33 -21.67
CA VAL A 236 -3.17 -3.03 -22.45
C VAL A 236 -3.49 -3.02 -23.93
N GLN A 237 -4.73 -3.32 -24.32
CA GLN A 237 -5.19 -3.28 -25.72
C GLN A 237 -5.05 -1.87 -26.33
N GLY A 238 -5.14 -0.82 -25.51
CA GLY A 238 -4.94 0.57 -25.92
C GLY A 238 -3.49 1.06 -25.86
N LEU A 239 -2.51 0.19 -25.57
CA LEU A 239 -1.11 0.59 -25.53
C LEU A 239 -0.65 1.02 -26.92
N ARG A 240 0.17 2.07 -26.95
CA ARG A 240 0.83 2.55 -28.16
C ARG A 240 2.31 2.20 -28.09
N ALA A 241 2.94 2.10 -29.26
CA ALA A 241 4.38 1.96 -29.36
C ALA A 241 5.09 3.05 -28.52
N PRO A 242 5.93 2.65 -27.53
CA PRO A 242 6.78 3.55 -26.77
C PRO A 242 7.64 4.41 -27.68
N ARG A 243 7.81 5.68 -27.31
CA ARG A 243 8.60 6.66 -28.07
C ARG A 243 9.95 6.97 -27.42
N ASN A 244 10.15 6.53 -26.19
CA ASN A 244 11.35 6.81 -25.40
C ASN A 244 11.57 5.75 -24.32
N THR A 245 12.73 5.83 -23.67
CA THR A 245 13.16 4.92 -22.61
C THR A 245 12.22 4.94 -21.38
N LEU A 246 11.61 6.07 -21.05
CA LEU A 246 10.67 6.15 -19.91
C LEU A 246 9.37 5.39 -20.22
N GLU A 247 8.87 5.51 -21.45
CA GLU A 247 7.66 4.82 -21.91
C GLU A 247 7.85 3.31 -21.99
N ILE A 248 9.02 2.82 -22.45
CA ILE A 248 9.28 1.37 -22.49
C ILE A 248 9.52 0.79 -21.08
N GLN A 249 10.13 1.55 -20.16
CA GLN A 249 10.21 1.16 -18.74
C GLN A 249 8.80 1.06 -18.12
N SER A 250 7.94 2.03 -18.42
CA SER A 250 6.53 2.03 -17.99
C SER A 250 5.76 0.84 -18.57
N LEU A 251 5.91 0.56 -19.87
CA LEU A 251 5.34 -0.61 -20.53
C LEU A 251 5.79 -1.91 -19.87
N ASN A 252 7.09 -2.07 -19.65
CA ASN A 252 7.65 -3.25 -19.02
C ASN A 252 7.13 -3.44 -17.59
N GLY A 253 6.96 -2.35 -16.82
CA GLY A 253 6.31 -2.38 -15.51
C GLY A 253 4.85 -2.86 -15.57
N LYS A 254 4.07 -2.38 -16.56
CA LYS A 254 2.69 -2.81 -16.77
C LYS A 254 2.59 -4.29 -17.16
N ILE A 255 3.47 -4.77 -18.04
CA ILE A 255 3.50 -6.18 -18.44
C ILE A 255 3.92 -7.06 -17.27
N ALA A 256 4.92 -6.64 -16.49
CA ALA A 256 5.35 -7.38 -15.30
C ALA A 256 4.20 -7.56 -14.29
N ALA A 257 3.35 -6.55 -14.09
CA ALA A 257 2.17 -6.66 -13.23
C ALA A 257 1.17 -7.74 -13.70
N LEU A 258 1.10 -7.99 -15.01
CA LEU A 258 0.25 -9.00 -15.65
C LEU A 258 0.98 -10.30 -15.98
N GLY A 259 2.29 -10.40 -15.67
CA GLY A 259 3.15 -11.47 -16.14
C GLY A 259 2.68 -12.87 -15.78
N ARG A 260 1.95 -13.02 -14.65
CA ARG A 260 1.35 -14.29 -14.21
C ARG A 260 0.27 -14.82 -15.15
N PHE A 261 -0.36 -13.96 -15.95
CA PHE A 261 -1.45 -14.30 -16.88
C PHE A 261 -0.97 -14.42 -18.33
N ILE A 262 0.30 -14.08 -18.59
CA ILE A 262 0.87 -14.08 -19.94
C ILE A 262 1.85 -15.26 -20.04
N PRO A 263 1.48 -16.34 -20.77
CA PRO A 263 2.37 -17.46 -20.99
C PRO A 263 3.68 -17.02 -21.64
N ARG A 264 4.80 -17.46 -21.06
CA ARG A 264 6.17 -17.12 -21.53
C ARG A 264 6.40 -15.61 -21.66
N SER A 265 5.85 -14.83 -20.73
CA SER A 265 5.96 -13.35 -20.73
C SER A 265 7.40 -12.84 -20.87
N ALA A 266 8.36 -13.49 -20.20
CA ALA A 266 9.78 -13.14 -20.31
C ALA A 266 10.33 -13.27 -21.74
N ASP A 267 9.96 -14.35 -22.44
CA ASP A 267 10.39 -14.58 -23.83
C ASP A 267 9.75 -13.57 -24.78
N LYS A 268 8.44 -13.31 -24.59
CA LYS A 268 7.70 -12.31 -25.37
C LYS A 268 8.25 -10.90 -25.16
N CYS A 269 8.71 -10.57 -23.96
CA CYS A 269 9.29 -9.26 -23.63
C CYS A 269 10.79 -9.15 -23.94
N ALA A 270 11.45 -10.22 -24.40
CA ALA A 270 12.87 -10.21 -24.73
C ALA A 270 13.30 -9.04 -25.65
N PRO A 271 12.53 -8.68 -26.69
CA PRO A 271 12.84 -7.51 -27.52
C PRO A 271 12.86 -6.21 -26.73
N PHE A 272 11.93 -6.02 -25.77
CA PHE A 272 11.88 -4.81 -24.94
C PHE A 272 13.10 -4.68 -24.02
N PHE A 273 13.55 -5.80 -23.44
CA PHE A 273 14.74 -5.81 -22.59
C PHE A 273 16.01 -5.49 -23.37
N LYS A 274 16.11 -5.91 -24.63
CA LYS A 274 17.24 -5.55 -25.52
C LYS A 274 17.30 -4.04 -25.74
N THR A 275 16.16 -3.40 -25.98
CA THR A 275 16.04 -1.94 -26.15
C THR A 275 16.43 -1.16 -24.89
N LEU A 276 16.34 -1.78 -23.71
CA LEU A 276 16.73 -1.20 -22.42
C LEU A 276 18.20 -1.46 -22.02
N LYS A 277 18.80 -2.56 -22.48
CA LYS A 277 20.13 -3.03 -22.02
C LYS A 277 21.32 -2.27 -22.60
N ASN A 278 21.13 -1.57 -23.71
CA ASN A 278 22.20 -0.85 -24.37
C ASN A 278 22.03 0.64 -24.07
N GLY A 279 23.04 1.29 -23.48
CA GLY A 279 23.11 2.76 -23.35
C GLY A 279 23.11 3.53 -24.68
N ALA A 280 22.66 2.90 -25.76
CA ALA A 280 22.41 3.45 -27.07
C ALA A 280 21.12 4.29 -27.08
N ARG A 281 20.99 5.15 -28.10
CA ARG A 281 19.74 5.88 -28.37
C ARG A 281 18.58 4.89 -28.49
N PHE A 282 17.49 5.16 -27.79
CA PHE A 282 16.24 4.40 -27.86
C PHE A 282 15.84 4.18 -29.32
N ALA A 283 15.62 2.92 -29.69
CA ALA A 283 15.17 2.52 -31.02
C ALA A 283 14.06 1.46 -30.89
N TRP A 284 12.87 1.80 -31.36
CA TRP A 284 11.76 0.86 -31.42
C TRP A 284 11.86 0.02 -32.70
N THR A 285 12.16 -1.28 -32.56
CA THR A 285 12.42 -2.18 -33.69
C THR A 285 11.15 -2.89 -34.16
N LYS A 286 11.17 -3.49 -35.36
CA LYS A 286 10.08 -4.35 -35.83
C LYS A 286 9.82 -5.54 -34.90
N GLU A 287 10.87 -6.06 -34.25
CA GLU A 287 10.76 -7.10 -33.22
C GLU A 287 10.00 -6.62 -31.99
N CYS A 288 10.18 -5.33 -31.59
CA CYS A 288 9.41 -4.73 -30.51
C CYS A 288 7.95 -4.52 -30.91
N GLU A 289 7.69 -4.06 -32.13
CA GLU A 289 6.31 -3.90 -32.64
C GLU A 289 5.57 -5.24 -32.67
N ALA A 290 6.21 -6.28 -33.22
CA ALA A 290 5.64 -7.62 -33.28
C ALA A 290 5.43 -8.28 -31.90
N ALA A 291 6.23 -7.90 -30.90
CA ALA A 291 6.07 -8.37 -29.53
C ALA A 291 4.98 -7.61 -28.73
N LEU A 292 4.60 -6.42 -29.19
CA LEU A 292 3.56 -5.60 -28.56
C LEU A 292 2.14 -5.99 -29.05
N LEU A 293 2.04 -6.44 -30.31
CA LEU A 293 0.81 -6.94 -30.95
C LEU A 293 0.45 -8.37 -30.51
#